data_AF-A0A9J7BN29-F1
#
_entry.id   AF-A0A9J7BN29-F1
#
_cell.length_a   1.000
_cell.length_b   1.000
_cell.length_c   1.000
_cell.angle_alpha   90.00
_cell.angle_beta   90.00
_cell.angle_gamma   90.00
#
_symmetry.space_group_name_H-M   'P 1'
#
loop_
_entity.id
_entity.type
_entity.pdbx_description
1 polymer ?
#
loop_
_entity_poly.entity_id
_entity_poly.type
_entity_poly.pdbx_seq_one_letter_code
_entity_poly.pdbx_strand_id
1 'polypeptide(L)'
;MSSPDEITVNSAVQRCVNAWREALTRKNCKDPIDPGVWERDYAGKAYRKALPWLSTPDNVDAFIACVAQGLAIGAIDPSHATKLLYAAQVAITSRRARLQADKEARAQKAEHAKKVASTPTPSPLSTNGIPGRKVGEAAVAAPQVPAPSSAINNLQPQKPKPAPKAPSSKDDLTSHVQVMLERILAGKPIDQVPLTPWKKTPLPPQAHTR
;
A
#
# COMPACT_ATOMS: atom_id res chain seq x y z
N MET A 1 -11.79 21.10 -18.66
CA MET A 1 -12.62 20.61 -17.55
C MET A 1 -11.95 19.35 -17.03
N SER A 2 -11.13 19.48 -15.99
CA SER A 2 -10.48 18.32 -15.36
C SER A 2 -11.56 17.49 -14.66
N SER A 3 -11.57 16.19 -14.88
CA SER A 3 -12.55 15.28 -14.26
C SER A 3 -12.48 15.38 -12.73
N PRO A 4 -13.63 15.36 -12.03
CA PRO A 4 -13.70 15.60 -10.58
C PRO A 4 -13.04 14.52 -9.69
N ASP A 5 -12.51 13.43 -10.27
CA ASP A 5 -12.01 12.27 -9.53
C ASP A 5 -10.48 12.10 -9.53
N GLU A 6 -9.72 12.99 -10.16
CA GLU A 6 -8.27 12.90 -10.12
C GLU A 6 -7.74 13.50 -8.81
N ILE A 7 -7.50 12.63 -7.83
CA ILE A 7 -6.83 13.02 -6.59
C ILE A 7 -5.36 13.28 -6.90
N THR A 8 -5.03 14.56 -7.12
CA THR A 8 -3.63 14.97 -7.20
C THR A 8 -2.98 14.85 -5.82
N VAL A 9 -1.69 14.51 -5.77
CA VAL A 9 -0.90 14.39 -4.53
C VAL A 9 -1.04 15.65 -3.67
N ASN A 10 -0.95 16.84 -4.27
CA ASN A 10 -1.08 18.11 -3.54
C ASN A 10 -2.48 18.26 -2.92
N SER A 11 -3.55 17.96 -3.68
CA SER A 11 -4.92 18.06 -3.17
C SER A 11 -5.18 17.11 -1.98
N ALA A 12 -4.62 15.89 -2.03
CA ALA A 12 -4.68 14.94 -0.92
C ALA A 12 -3.96 15.46 0.32
N VAL A 13 -2.73 15.96 0.16
CA VAL A 13 -1.96 16.54 1.26
C VAL A 13 -2.69 17.72 1.89
N GLN A 14 -3.24 18.63 1.08
CA GLN A 14 -4.05 19.75 1.60
C GLN A 14 -5.27 19.26 2.38
N ARG A 15 -5.97 18.23 1.89
CA ARG A 15 -7.10 17.62 2.62
C ARG A 15 -6.66 17.04 3.98
N CYS A 16 -5.55 16.31 4.01
CA CYS A 16 -4.97 15.76 5.23
C CYS A 16 -4.64 16.90 6.24
N VAL A 17 -3.94 17.94 5.78
CA VAL A 17 -3.55 19.10 6.59
C VAL A 17 -4.76 19.89 7.09
N ASN A 18 -5.78 20.10 6.26
CA ASN A 18 -7.00 20.80 6.66
C ASN A 18 -7.74 20.04 7.75
N ALA A 19 -7.86 18.71 7.62
CA ALA A 19 -8.48 17.89 8.66
C ALA A 19 -7.77 18.00 10.02
N TRP A 20 -6.44 18.13 10.03
CA TRP A 20 -5.65 18.39 11.23
C TRP A 20 -5.93 19.77 11.82
N ARG A 21 -5.85 20.84 11.01
CA ARG A 21 -6.11 22.21 11.46
C ARG A 21 -7.52 22.41 11.99
N GLU A 22 -8.52 21.85 11.31
CA GLU A 22 -9.91 21.88 11.75
C GLU A 22 -10.10 21.16 13.10
N ALA A 23 -9.40 20.04 13.31
CA ALA A 23 -9.48 19.31 14.57
C ALA A 23 -8.84 20.10 15.73
N LEU A 24 -7.71 20.79 15.48
CA LEU A 24 -7.11 21.70 16.47
C LEU A 24 -8.01 22.91 16.76
N THR A 25 -8.61 23.49 15.72
CA THR A 25 -9.55 24.62 15.84
C THR A 25 -10.76 24.23 16.68
N ARG A 26 -11.35 23.05 16.42
CA ARG A 26 -12.48 22.51 17.21
C ARG A 26 -12.16 22.29 18.69
N LYS A 27 -10.89 22.13 19.05
CA LYS A 27 -10.43 22.00 20.43
C LYS A 27 -10.03 23.32 21.07
N ASN A 28 -10.25 24.46 20.40
CA ASN A 28 -9.81 25.79 20.85
C ASN A 28 -8.33 25.77 21.27
N CYS A 29 -7.50 25.08 20.48
CA CYS A 29 -6.08 25.00 20.75
C CYS A 29 -5.48 26.42 20.68
N LYS A 30 -4.93 26.90 21.80
CA LYS A 30 -4.39 28.26 21.93
C LYS A 30 -3.17 28.48 21.04
N ASP A 31 -2.41 27.42 20.80
CA ASP A 31 -1.23 27.43 19.95
C ASP A 31 -1.29 26.27 18.95
N PRO A 32 -1.56 26.54 17.66
CA PRO A 32 -1.56 25.51 16.62
C PRO A 32 -0.16 24.98 16.27
N ILE A 33 0.91 25.69 16.67
CA ILE A 33 2.30 25.36 16.32
C ILE A 33 2.82 24.27 17.26
N ASP A 34 2.58 24.41 18.56
CA ASP A 34 2.90 23.37 19.55
C ASP A 34 1.65 22.93 20.32
N PRO A 35 0.77 22.14 19.68
CA PRO A 35 -0.39 21.60 20.36
C PRO A 35 0.07 20.64 21.45
N GLY A 36 -0.61 20.72 22.60
CA GLY A 36 -0.45 19.77 23.69
C GLY A 36 -0.67 18.32 23.24
N VAL A 37 -0.21 17.38 24.06
CA VAL A 37 -0.20 15.95 23.71
C VAL A 37 -1.61 15.44 23.34
N TRP A 38 -2.65 15.90 24.05
CA TRP A 38 -4.03 15.50 23.82
C TRP A 38 -4.61 16.07 22.53
N GLU A 39 -4.31 17.33 22.23
CA GLU A 39 -4.71 18.02 21.00
C GLU A 39 -4.02 17.37 19.79
N ARG A 40 -2.74 17.04 19.92
CA ARG A 40 -1.94 16.34 18.91
C ARG A 40 -2.51 14.95 18.59
N ASP A 41 -2.86 14.16 19.61
CA ASP A 41 -3.49 12.84 19.38
C ASP A 41 -4.88 12.97 18.73
N TYR A 42 -5.70 13.93 19.19
CA TYR A 42 -7.02 14.18 18.62
C TYR A 42 -6.95 14.61 17.14
N ALA A 43 -6.12 15.60 16.83
CA ALA A 43 -5.90 16.05 15.47
C ALA A 43 -5.24 14.96 14.60
N GLY A 44 -4.39 14.11 15.19
CA GLY A 44 -3.72 13.01 14.48
C GLY A 44 -4.70 11.94 14.05
N LYS A 45 -5.72 11.68 14.87
CA LYS A 45 -6.86 10.84 14.47
C LYS A 45 -7.64 11.43 13.31
N ALA A 46 -7.87 12.74 13.28
CA ALA A 46 -8.53 13.40 12.15
C ALA A 46 -7.69 13.35 10.86
N TYR A 47 -6.38 13.64 10.96
CA TYR A 47 -5.44 13.56 9.84
C TYR A 47 -5.41 12.15 9.24
N ARG A 48 -5.27 11.12 10.09
CA ARG A 48 -5.25 9.72 9.63
C ARG A 48 -6.56 9.28 8.98
N LYS A 49 -7.71 9.80 9.41
CA LYS A 49 -9.02 9.57 8.77
C LYS A 49 -9.15 10.24 7.40
N ALA A 50 -8.37 11.30 7.15
CA ALA A 50 -8.35 12.01 5.88
C ALA A 50 -7.33 11.43 4.88
N LEU A 51 -6.55 10.42 5.27
CA LEU A 51 -5.61 9.76 4.38
C LEU A 51 -6.32 9.14 3.16
N PRO A 52 -5.73 9.21 1.95
CA PRO A 52 -6.24 8.52 0.77
C PRO A 52 -6.32 7.00 0.96
N TRP A 53 -7.18 6.33 0.19
CA TRP A 53 -7.30 4.87 0.21
C TRP A 53 -6.27 4.24 -0.74
N LEU A 54 -5.66 3.11 -0.37
CA LEU A 54 -4.64 2.42 -1.19
C LEU A 54 -5.21 1.65 -2.42
N SER A 55 -6.38 2.04 -2.93
CA SER A 55 -7.13 1.33 -3.97
C SER A 55 -6.55 1.48 -5.38
N THR A 56 -6.02 2.67 -5.73
CA THR A 56 -5.45 3.00 -7.05
C THR A 56 -3.96 3.36 -6.95
N PRO A 57 -3.18 3.36 -8.06
CA PRO A 57 -1.77 3.77 -8.05
C PRO A 57 -1.59 5.20 -7.58
N ASP A 58 -2.35 6.12 -8.15
CA ASP A 58 -2.23 7.55 -7.83
C ASP A 58 -2.55 7.83 -6.36
N ASN A 59 -3.50 7.10 -5.78
CA ASN A 59 -3.82 7.23 -4.36
C ASN A 59 -2.72 6.69 -3.44
N VAL A 60 -1.90 5.74 -3.89
CA VAL A 60 -0.77 5.24 -3.09
C VAL A 60 0.31 6.32 -2.97
N ASP A 61 0.62 7.01 -4.06
CA ASP A 61 1.59 8.11 -4.05
C ASP A 61 1.09 9.27 -3.18
N ALA A 62 -0.20 9.64 -3.33
CA ALA A 62 -0.86 10.61 -2.48
C ALA A 62 -0.88 10.21 -1.00
N PHE A 63 -1.07 8.92 -0.70
CA PHE A 63 -1.03 8.39 0.66
C PHE A 63 0.37 8.51 1.27
N ILE A 64 1.42 8.11 0.55
CA ILE A 64 2.81 8.21 1.01
C ILE A 64 3.17 9.68 1.29
N ALA A 65 2.79 10.59 0.39
CA ALA A 65 3.00 12.03 0.58
C ALA A 65 2.28 12.57 1.82
N CYS A 66 1.00 12.21 2.05
CA CYS A 66 0.32 12.58 3.30
C CYS A 66 1.01 11.98 4.53
N VAL A 67 1.52 10.75 4.48
CA VAL A 67 2.23 10.16 5.64
C VAL A 67 3.52 10.91 5.94
N ALA A 68 4.31 11.25 4.92
CA ALA A 68 5.53 12.03 5.06
C ALA A 68 5.25 13.43 5.64
N GLN A 69 4.26 14.14 5.08
CA GLN A 69 3.85 15.44 5.60
C GLN A 69 3.33 15.34 7.04
N GLY A 70 2.58 14.28 7.35
CA GLY A 70 2.04 14.03 8.68
C GLY A 70 3.14 13.78 9.72
N LEU A 71 4.22 13.11 9.33
CA LEU A 71 5.40 12.93 10.18
C LEU A 71 6.11 14.27 10.42
N ALA A 72 6.26 15.09 9.36
CA ALA A 72 6.93 16.39 9.44
C ALA A 72 6.22 17.38 10.37
N ILE A 73 4.88 17.40 10.38
CA ILE A 73 4.09 18.29 11.24
C ILE A 73 3.75 17.68 12.61
N GLY A 74 4.28 16.49 12.92
CA GLY A 74 3.98 15.78 14.17
C GLY A 74 2.55 15.24 14.28
N ALA A 75 1.82 15.14 13.16
CA ALA A 75 0.48 14.57 13.10
C ALA A 75 0.45 13.04 13.15
N ILE A 76 1.53 12.41 12.71
CA ILE A 76 1.71 10.96 12.74
C ILE A 76 2.95 10.66 13.57
N ASP A 77 2.76 9.88 14.62
CA ASP A 77 3.88 9.36 15.41
C ASP A 77 4.76 8.42 14.55
N PRO A 78 6.10 8.43 14.72
CA PRO A 78 7.00 7.56 13.95
C PRO A 78 6.64 6.07 13.99
N SER A 79 6.10 5.58 15.12
CA SER A 79 5.67 4.18 15.26
C SER A 79 4.44 3.84 14.41
N HIS A 80 3.58 4.83 14.13
CA HIS A 80 2.46 4.68 13.21
C HIS A 80 2.89 4.87 11.76
N ALA A 81 3.81 5.80 11.48
CA ALA A 81 4.31 6.07 10.13
C ALA A 81 4.92 4.82 9.49
N THR A 82 5.75 4.08 10.23
CA THR A 82 6.36 2.82 9.76
C THR A 82 5.32 1.78 9.35
N LYS A 83 4.24 1.61 10.14
CA LYS A 83 3.13 0.68 9.81
C LYS A 83 2.35 1.12 8.58
N LEU A 84 2.09 2.42 8.43
CA LEU A 84 1.38 2.99 7.28
C LEU A 84 2.19 2.82 5.99
N LEU A 85 3.49 3.11 6.03
CA LEU A 85 4.38 2.93 4.88
C LEU A 85 4.54 1.45 4.51
N TYR A 86 4.56 0.55 5.48
CA TYR A 86 4.54 -0.89 5.22
C TYR A 86 3.23 -1.33 4.53
N ALA A 87 2.08 -0.82 4.95
CA ALA A 87 0.81 -1.10 4.28
C ALA A 87 0.80 -0.62 2.82
N ALA A 88 1.36 0.57 2.55
CA ALA A 88 1.52 1.08 1.19
C ALA A 88 2.44 0.17 0.35
N GLN A 89 3.55 -0.29 0.92
CA GLN A 89 4.45 -1.25 0.26
C GLN A 89 3.72 -2.55 -0.10
N VAL A 90 2.93 -3.12 0.82
CA VAL A 90 2.14 -4.34 0.57
C VAL A 90 1.10 -4.12 -0.53
N ALA A 91 0.45 -2.95 -0.58
CA ALA A 91 -0.49 -2.61 -1.63
C ALA A 91 0.18 -2.55 -3.01
N ILE A 92 1.37 -1.95 -3.10
CA ILE A 92 2.16 -1.88 -4.35
C ILE A 92 2.53 -3.29 -4.82
N THR A 93 3.11 -4.11 -3.94
CA THR A 93 3.58 -5.45 -4.32
C THR A 93 2.42 -6.37 -4.72
N SER A 94 1.32 -6.33 -3.99
CA SER A 94 0.12 -7.11 -4.27
C SER A 94 -0.51 -6.71 -5.61
N ARG A 95 -0.55 -5.41 -5.94
CA ARG A 95 -1.03 -4.95 -7.25
C ARG A 95 -0.14 -5.45 -8.39
N ARG A 96 1.19 -5.35 -8.24
CA ARG A 96 2.13 -5.84 -9.26
C ARG A 96 1.94 -7.33 -9.54
N ALA A 97 1.79 -8.14 -8.49
CA ALA A 97 1.54 -9.57 -8.62
C ALA A 97 0.25 -9.87 -9.40
N ARG A 98 -0.85 -9.15 -9.10
CA ARG A 98 -2.12 -9.29 -9.82
C ARG A 98 -1.99 -8.94 -11.32
N LEU A 99 -1.33 -7.83 -11.64
CA LEU A 99 -1.13 -7.42 -13.03
C LEU A 99 -0.29 -8.43 -13.83
N GLN A 100 0.69 -9.07 -13.19
CA GLN A 100 1.48 -10.13 -13.80
C GLN A 100 0.63 -11.37 -14.07
N ALA A 101 -0.13 -11.84 -13.08
CA ALA A 101 -1.04 -12.98 -13.24
C ALA A 101 -2.09 -12.73 -14.35
N ASP A 102 -2.66 -11.52 -14.42
CA ASP A 102 -3.62 -11.15 -15.47
C ASP A 102 -2.97 -11.15 -16.86
N LYS A 103 -1.71 -10.72 -16.97
CA LYS A 103 -0.95 -10.74 -18.22
C LYS A 103 -0.67 -12.17 -18.70
N GLU A 104 -0.26 -13.05 -17.78
CA GLU A 104 0.00 -14.46 -18.06
C GLU A 104 -1.27 -15.20 -18.48
N ALA A 105 -2.38 -14.99 -17.76
CA ALA A 105 -3.67 -15.56 -18.10
C ALA A 105 -4.16 -15.11 -19.50
N ARG A 106 -3.94 -13.84 -19.85
CA ARG A 106 -4.26 -13.33 -21.20
C ARG A 106 -3.38 -13.96 -22.28
N ALA A 107 -2.09 -14.16 -22.01
CA ALA A 107 -1.18 -14.82 -22.95
C ALA A 107 -1.58 -16.28 -23.19
N GLN A 108 -1.90 -17.03 -22.14
CA GLN A 108 -2.36 -18.42 -22.24
C GLN A 108 -3.68 -18.53 -23.01
N LYS A 109 -4.62 -17.62 -22.78
CA LYS A 109 -5.88 -17.59 -23.52
C LYS A 109 -5.68 -17.31 -25.01
N ALA A 110 -4.75 -16.40 -25.36
CA ALA A 110 -4.42 -16.10 -26.74
C ALA A 110 -3.76 -17.30 -27.45
N GLU A 111 -2.87 -18.02 -26.75
CA GLU A 111 -2.23 -19.23 -27.26
C GLU A 111 -3.25 -20.36 -27.48
N HIS A 112 -4.16 -20.58 -26.53
CA HIS A 112 -5.22 -21.58 -26.66
C HIS A 112 -6.15 -21.26 -27.84
N ALA A 113 -6.55 -20.00 -28.01
CA ALA A 113 -7.39 -19.58 -29.14
C ALA A 113 -6.71 -19.84 -30.50
N LYS A 114 -5.39 -19.61 -30.60
CA LYS A 114 -4.63 -19.88 -31.82
C LYS A 114 -4.59 -21.38 -32.13
N LYS A 115 -4.44 -22.24 -31.12
CA LYS A 115 -4.43 -23.70 -31.29
C LYS A 115 -5.80 -24.24 -31.73
N VAL A 116 -6.89 -23.71 -31.19
CA VAL A 116 -8.26 -24.12 -31.57
C VAL A 116 -8.55 -23.77 -33.04
N ALA A 117 -8.13 -22.59 -33.51
CA ALA A 117 -8.33 -22.17 -34.91
C ALA A 117 -7.58 -23.04 -35.95
N SER A 118 -6.51 -23.73 -35.54
CA SER A 118 -5.76 -24.66 -36.41
C SER A 118 -6.28 -26.10 -36.42
N THR A 119 -7.36 -26.41 -35.69
CA THR A 119 -7.92 -27.77 -35.68
C THR A 119 -8.80 -27.94 -36.92
N PRO A 120 -8.44 -28.81 -37.89
CA PRO A 120 -9.24 -29.03 -39.09
C PRO A 120 -10.62 -29.56 -38.69
N THR A 121 -11.66 -28.91 -39.21
CA THR A 121 -13.06 -29.31 -39.04
C THR A 121 -13.22 -30.79 -39.42
N PRO A 122 -13.60 -31.69 -38.48
CA PRO A 122 -14.00 -33.03 -38.88
C PRO A 122 -15.30 -32.91 -39.69
N SER A 123 -15.27 -33.39 -40.93
CA SER A 123 -16.41 -33.41 -41.84
C SER A 123 -17.67 -33.98 -41.16
N PRO A 124 -18.86 -33.39 -41.36
CA PRO A 124 -20.08 -33.89 -40.75
C PRO A 124 -20.46 -35.25 -41.37
N LEU A 125 -20.24 -36.32 -40.62
CA LEU A 125 -20.73 -37.65 -40.97
C LEU A 125 -22.22 -37.73 -40.58
N SER A 126 -23.07 -37.70 -41.60
CA SER A 126 -24.48 -38.06 -41.56
C SER A 126 -24.66 -39.48 -40.99
N THR A 127 -25.63 -39.70 -40.09
CA THR A 127 -26.60 -40.82 -40.13
C THR A 127 -27.59 -40.77 -38.95
N ASN A 128 -28.85 -41.02 -39.29
CA ASN A 128 -30.10 -41.02 -38.53
C ASN A 128 -30.16 -41.90 -37.26
N GLY A 129 -31.03 -41.55 -36.31
CA GLY A 129 -31.56 -42.48 -35.30
C GLY A 129 -32.13 -41.85 -34.01
N ILE A 130 -33.44 -41.56 -34.00
CA ILE A 130 -34.30 -41.25 -32.82
C ILE A 130 -35.00 -42.58 -32.38
N PRO A 131 -35.60 -42.81 -31.17
CA PRO A 131 -35.66 -42.10 -29.87
C PRO A 131 -35.29 -42.98 -28.64
N GLY A 132 -35.11 -42.36 -27.46
CA GLY A 132 -35.06 -43.08 -26.17
C GLY A 132 -35.24 -42.16 -24.96
N ARG A 133 -36.47 -41.67 -24.75
CA ARG A 133 -36.87 -40.83 -23.62
C ARG A 133 -36.99 -41.69 -22.35
N LYS A 134 -36.07 -41.54 -21.39
CA LYS A 134 -36.31 -41.93 -19.98
C LYS A 134 -36.27 -40.69 -19.10
N VAL A 135 -37.41 -40.40 -18.50
CA VAL A 135 -37.61 -39.41 -17.44
C VAL A 135 -37.05 -40.04 -16.16
N GLY A 136 -35.96 -39.48 -15.65
CA GLY A 136 -35.32 -39.88 -14.41
C GLY A 136 -35.15 -38.65 -13.53
N GLU A 137 -36.07 -38.51 -12.60
CA GLU A 137 -36.09 -37.56 -11.49
C GLU A 137 -34.85 -37.76 -10.61
N ALA A 138 -34.01 -36.74 -10.48
CA ALA A 138 -32.87 -36.75 -9.58
C ALA A 138 -32.60 -35.35 -9.01
N ALA A 139 -32.99 -35.21 -7.75
CA ALA A 139 -32.44 -34.36 -6.69
C ALA A 139 -31.63 -33.11 -7.10
N VAL A 140 -32.22 -31.96 -6.78
CA VAL A 140 -31.54 -30.67 -6.64
C VAL A 140 -30.45 -30.79 -5.57
N ALA A 141 -29.22 -31.03 -6.00
CA ALA A 141 -28.04 -30.89 -5.15
C ALA A 141 -27.64 -29.42 -5.09
N ALA A 142 -27.64 -28.87 -3.88
CA ALA A 142 -27.23 -27.51 -3.57
C ALA A 142 -25.79 -27.22 -4.07
N PRO A 143 -25.49 -25.98 -4.50
CA PRO A 143 -24.13 -25.59 -4.85
C PRO A 143 -23.23 -25.68 -3.61
N GLN A 144 -22.32 -26.66 -3.62
CA GLN A 144 -21.19 -26.67 -2.70
C GLN A 144 -20.30 -25.47 -3.03
N VAL A 145 -20.34 -24.48 -2.14
CA VAL A 145 -19.35 -23.41 -2.09
C VAL A 145 -18.00 -24.06 -1.81
N PRO A 146 -16.99 -23.90 -2.69
CA PRO A 146 -15.66 -24.44 -2.41
C PRO A 146 -15.12 -23.77 -1.15
N ALA A 147 -14.71 -24.61 -0.19
CA ALA A 147 -14.12 -24.19 1.06
C ALA A 147 -12.94 -23.23 0.80
N PRO A 148 -12.78 -22.16 1.60
CA PRO A 148 -11.60 -21.31 1.53
C PRO A 148 -10.38 -22.18 1.82
N SER A 149 -9.50 -22.30 0.83
CA SER A 149 -8.23 -23.01 0.95
C SER A 149 -7.43 -22.39 2.09
N SER A 150 -7.21 -23.18 3.15
CA SER A 150 -6.41 -22.86 4.32
C SER A 150 -4.92 -22.74 3.96
N ALA A 151 -4.57 -21.75 3.14
CA ALA A 151 -3.20 -21.36 2.85
C ALA A 151 -2.83 -20.12 3.68
N ILE A 152 -3.10 -20.16 4.99
CA ILE A 152 -2.48 -19.28 5.99
C ILE A 152 -1.81 -20.18 7.01
N ASN A 153 -0.71 -20.83 6.61
CA ASN A 153 0.16 -21.54 7.54
C ASN A 153 1.58 -21.53 6.97
N ASN A 154 2.24 -20.37 7.00
CA ASN A 154 3.68 -20.31 7.30
C ASN A 154 4.19 -18.90 7.62
N LEU A 155 3.50 -18.14 8.48
CA LEU A 155 4.22 -17.12 9.27
C LEU A 155 4.72 -17.80 10.54
N GLN A 156 5.89 -18.45 10.43
CA GLN A 156 6.67 -18.73 11.63
C GLN A 156 6.87 -17.42 12.41
N PRO A 157 6.68 -17.42 13.74
CA PRO A 157 7.11 -16.32 14.58
C PRO A 157 8.61 -16.09 14.35
N GLN A 158 8.95 -15.06 13.56
CA GLN A 158 10.31 -14.58 13.48
C GLN A 158 10.70 -14.20 14.91
N LYS A 159 11.65 -14.93 15.48
CA LYS A 159 12.28 -14.61 16.76
C LYS A 159 12.61 -13.11 16.74
N PRO A 160 12.10 -12.30 17.68
CA PRO A 160 12.25 -10.85 17.63
C PRO A 160 13.73 -10.53 17.55
N LYS A 161 14.14 -10.00 16.38
CA LYS A 161 15.49 -9.47 16.18
C LYS A 161 15.68 -8.39 17.25
N PRO A 162 16.79 -8.41 18.01
CA PRO A 162 17.03 -7.41 19.05
C PRO A 162 16.86 -6.02 18.45
N ALA A 163 16.00 -5.22 19.08
CA ALA A 163 15.64 -3.90 18.61
C ALA A 163 16.93 -3.10 18.32
N PRO A 164 17.07 -2.49 17.13
CA PRO A 164 18.14 -1.54 16.91
C PRO A 164 18.01 -0.44 17.95
N LYS A 165 19.12 -0.14 18.64
CA LYS A 165 19.20 0.95 19.62
C LYS A 165 18.60 2.20 19.00
N ALA A 166 17.62 2.80 19.68
CA ALA A 166 16.95 4.00 19.21
C ALA A 166 18.01 5.08 18.89
N PRO A 167 17.92 5.74 17.73
CA PRO A 167 18.81 6.87 17.44
C PRO A 167 18.55 7.97 18.47
N SER A 168 19.58 8.26 19.26
CA SER A 168 19.54 9.21 20.38
C SER A 168 19.53 10.69 19.95
N SER A 169 19.38 10.98 18.66
CA SER A 169 19.38 12.36 18.14
C SER A 169 18.20 12.57 17.21
N LYS A 170 17.40 13.61 17.53
CA LYS A 170 16.24 14.05 16.74
C LYS A 170 16.66 14.66 15.39
N ASP A 171 17.95 14.97 15.21
CA ASP A 171 18.48 15.67 14.03
C ASP A 171 18.74 14.72 12.85
N ASP A 172 18.87 13.41 13.11
CA ASP A 172 19.24 12.42 12.08
C ASP A 172 18.02 11.90 11.28
N LEU A 173 16.83 11.92 11.89
CA LEU A 173 15.61 11.42 11.26
C LEU A 173 15.10 12.36 10.14
N THR A 174 15.25 13.66 10.32
CA THR A 174 14.81 14.69 9.37
C THR A 174 15.62 14.61 8.07
N SER A 175 16.94 14.41 8.18
CA SER A 175 17.83 14.27 7.02
C SER A 175 17.52 13.02 6.19
N HIS A 176 17.17 11.91 6.85
CA HIS A 176 16.86 10.67 6.15
C HIS A 176 15.53 10.74 5.39
N VAL A 177 14.50 11.32 6.00
CA VAL A 177 13.19 11.51 5.37
C VAL A 177 13.29 12.47 4.18
N GLN A 178 14.08 13.53 4.29
CA GLN A 178 14.34 14.48 3.21
C GLN A 178 14.98 13.80 1.98
N VAL A 179 16.02 12.98 2.20
CA VAL A 179 16.71 12.25 1.11
C VAL A 179 15.80 11.18 0.48
N MET A 180 14.93 10.56 1.27
CA MET A 180 13.96 9.59 0.76
C MET A 180 12.89 10.27 -0.11
N LEU A 181 12.39 11.43 0.33
CA LEU A 181 11.35 12.18 -0.38
C LEU A 181 11.86 12.75 -1.71
N GLU A 182 13.07 13.30 -1.76
CA GLU A 182 13.67 13.77 -3.02
C GLU A 182 13.87 12.63 -4.03
N ARG A 183 14.19 11.42 -3.56
CA ARG A 183 14.39 10.26 -4.44
C ARG A 183 13.09 9.69 -4.99
N ILE A 184 12.01 9.75 -4.22
CA ILE A 184 10.66 9.41 -4.69
C ILE A 184 10.22 10.41 -5.76
N LEU A 185 10.45 11.70 -5.54
CA LEU A 185 10.14 12.75 -6.53
C LEU A 185 11.00 12.67 -7.80
N ALA A 186 12.23 12.15 -7.68
CA ALA A 186 13.14 11.94 -8.82
C ALA A 186 12.83 10.69 -9.68
N GLY A 187 11.80 9.90 -9.36
CA GLY A 187 11.35 8.77 -10.17
C GLY A 187 12.37 7.63 -10.32
N LYS A 188 13.36 7.53 -9.41
CA LYS A 188 14.40 6.50 -9.51
C LYS A 188 13.86 5.15 -9.00
N PRO A 189 14.04 4.05 -9.75
CA PRO A 189 13.57 2.72 -9.36
C PRO A 189 14.27 2.27 -8.06
N ILE A 190 13.46 1.74 -7.14
CA ILE A 190 13.85 1.35 -5.77
C ILE A 190 14.85 0.17 -5.74
N ASP A 191 15.03 -0.54 -6.86
CA ASP A 191 15.79 -1.79 -6.92
C ASP A 191 17.34 -1.60 -6.95
N GLN A 192 17.85 -0.37 -6.85
CA GLN A 192 19.29 -0.07 -6.83
C GLN A 192 19.76 0.64 -5.56
N VAL A 193 19.33 0.20 -4.38
CA VAL A 193 19.94 0.69 -3.13
C VAL A 193 21.03 -0.30 -2.67
N PRO A 194 22.32 -0.05 -2.95
CA PRO A 194 23.38 -0.72 -2.20
C PRO A 194 23.27 -0.30 -0.73
N LEU A 195 23.10 -1.27 0.16
CA LEU A 195 23.18 -1.09 1.61
C LEU A 195 24.61 -0.69 1.96
N THR A 196 24.96 0.59 1.85
CA THR A 196 26.27 1.06 2.30
C THR A 196 26.32 0.98 3.83
N PRO A 197 27.38 0.38 4.42
CA PRO A 197 27.53 0.28 5.85
C PRO A 197 27.63 1.68 6.47
N TRP A 198 26.94 1.85 7.60
CA TRP A 198 26.78 3.11 8.30
C TRP A 198 28.16 3.57 8.80
N LYS A 199 28.74 4.59 8.16
CA LYS A 199 29.93 5.26 8.68
C LYS A 199 29.51 6.00 9.94
N LYS A 200 30.06 5.57 11.09
CA LYS A 200 29.94 6.30 12.36
C LYS A 200 30.52 7.69 12.19
N THR A 201 29.67 8.71 12.20
CA THR A 201 30.11 10.10 12.32
C THR A 201 30.76 10.27 13.71
N PRO A 202 32.01 10.75 13.81
CA PRO A 202 32.62 11.04 15.10
C PRO A 202 31.82 12.11 15.85
N LEU A 203 31.51 11.86 17.13
CA LEU A 203 30.88 12.88 17.98
C LEU A 203 31.81 14.09 18.14
N PRO A 204 31.27 15.32 18.16
CA PRO A 204 32.06 16.50 18.51
C PRO A 204 32.53 16.44 19.97
N PRO A 205 33.73 16.97 20.28
CA PRO A 205 34.26 17.00 21.64
C PRO A 205 33.37 17.89 22.53
N GLN A 206 32.91 17.32 23.64
CA GLN A 206 32.18 18.03 24.69
C GLN A 206 33.11 19.08 25.31
N ALA A 207 32.74 20.35 25.21
CA ALA A 207 33.45 21.44 25.89
C ALA A 207 33.10 21.39 27.39
N HIS A 208 34.10 21.06 28.22
CA HIS A 208 34.00 21.19 29.66
C HIS A 208 34.24 22.66 30.03
N THR A 209 33.18 23.37 30.40
CA THR A 209 33.26 24.65 31.12
C THR A 209 33.69 24.37 32.55
N ARG A 210 34.71 25.10 32.99
CA ARG A 210 35.36 24.98 34.31
C ARG A 210 34.70 25.92 35.32
#